data_AF-A0A1C6VI37-F1
#
_entry.id   AF-A0A1C6VI37-F1
#
_cell.length_a   1.000
_cell.length_b   1.000
_cell.length_c   1.000
_cell.angle_alpha   90.00
_cell.angle_beta   90.00
_cell.angle_gamma   90.00
#
_symmetry.space_group_name_H-M   'P 1'
#
loop_
_entity.id
_entity.type
_entity.pdbx_description
1 polymer ?
#
loop_
_entity_poly.entity_id
_entity_poly.type
_entity_poly.pdbx_seq_one_letter_code
_entity_poly.pdbx_strand_id
1 'polypeptide(L)'
;MFFAALTAAAVSCVGLPAGRVVLRGFTAMRGEATSTAAAEAYLRAVFESGEGTEISRCLCGEDHDARFREARELRRQIEPYASFGVDVDATNWRRIGTEGTVAATVNLRFTQIDPGTGNVTFTEGTPTQWRFHTREEQGLTGGWKVCRIEAPPLCGTYLRC
;
A
#
# COMPACT_ATOMS: atom_id res chain seq x y z
N MET A 1 54.20 -23.53 -8.65
CA MET A 1 54.05 -22.12 -8.22
C MET A 1 53.33 -21.36 -9.31
N PHE A 2 52.27 -20.64 -8.92
CA PHE A 2 51.61 -19.49 -9.55
C PHE A 2 51.35 -19.41 -11.07
N PHE A 3 50.03 -19.45 -11.35
CA PHE A 3 49.19 -18.70 -12.29
C PHE A 3 49.75 -17.59 -13.19
N ALA A 4 48.99 -17.42 -14.29
CA ALA A 4 48.57 -16.19 -14.98
C ALA A 4 49.19 -15.99 -16.39
N ALA A 5 48.47 -15.54 -17.40
CA ALA A 5 47.04 -15.32 -17.63
C ALA A 5 46.88 -15.06 -19.14
N LEU A 6 45.77 -15.48 -19.73
CA LEU A 6 45.28 -14.90 -20.98
C LEU A 6 43.79 -14.65 -20.81
N THR A 7 43.49 -13.39 -20.51
CA THR A 7 42.17 -12.80 -20.55
C THR A 7 41.60 -12.91 -21.96
N ALA A 8 40.44 -13.52 -22.12
CA ALA A 8 39.58 -13.35 -23.27
C ALA A 8 38.18 -12.98 -22.77
N ALA A 9 37.71 -11.84 -23.24
CA ALA A 9 36.44 -11.23 -22.88
C ALA A 9 35.26 -12.16 -23.19
N ALA A 10 34.39 -12.37 -22.21
CA ALA A 10 33.07 -12.93 -22.42
C ALA A 10 32.09 -11.79 -22.71
N VAL A 11 31.98 -11.44 -24.00
CA VAL A 11 30.71 -10.92 -24.53
C VAL A 11 29.87 -12.15 -24.85
N SER A 12 28.90 -12.42 -23.99
CA SER A 12 27.87 -13.41 -24.27
C SER A 12 26.56 -12.95 -23.63
N CYS A 13 25.82 -12.13 -24.37
CA CYS A 13 24.37 -12.10 -24.30
C CYS A 13 23.86 -13.49 -24.71
N VAL A 14 23.84 -14.44 -23.78
CA VAL A 14 23.28 -15.77 -23.99
C VAL A 14 21.96 -15.86 -23.24
N GLY A 15 20.92 -16.01 -24.05
CA GLY A 15 19.52 -16.33 -23.75
C GLY A 15 19.14 -16.59 -22.30
N LEU A 16 18.33 -15.69 -21.75
CA LEU A 16 17.53 -16.00 -20.57
C LEU A 16 16.46 -17.05 -20.96
N PRO A 17 16.30 -18.13 -20.18
CA PRO A 17 15.29 -19.15 -20.45
C PRO A 17 13.90 -18.56 -20.25
N ALA A 18 13.04 -18.75 -21.26
CA ALA A 18 11.64 -18.31 -21.32
C ALA A 18 10.70 -19.02 -20.31
N GLY A 19 11.20 -19.43 -19.14
CA GLY A 19 10.45 -20.18 -18.13
C GLY A 19 10.17 -19.44 -16.81
N ARG A 20 10.67 -18.21 -16.63
CA ARG A 20 10.52 -17.44 -15.36
C ARG A 20 9.60 -16.22 -15.42
N VAL A 21 8.93 -15.98 -16.55
CA VAL A 21 8.06 -14.79 -16.70
C VAL A 21 6.62 -15.06 -16.22
N VAL A 22 6.16 -16.32 -16.20
CA VAL A 22 4.74 -16.62 -15.92
C VAL A 22 4.42 -16.68 -14.41
N LEU A 23 5.41 -16.88 -13.51
CA LEU A 23 5.14 -17.02 -12.07
C LEU A 23 5.00 -15.69 -11.31
N ARG A 24 5.51 -14.57 -11.84
CA ARG A 24 5.41 -13.26 -11.14
C ARG A 24 4.04 -12.60 -11.28
N GLY A 25 3.28 -12.92 -12.33
CA GLY A 25 1.92 -12.40 -12.54
C GLY A 25 0.88 -12.99 -11.58
N PHE A 26 1.02 -14.26 -11.22
CA PHE A 26 0.04 -14.95 -10.37
C PHE A 26 0.18 -14.65 -8.87
N THR A 27 1.40 -14.35 -8.39
CA THR A 27 1.61 -13.93 -6.99
C THR A 27 1.13 -12.51 -6.71
N ALA A 28 1.09 -11.65 -7.74
CA ALA A 28 0.70 -10.25 -7.61
C ALA A 28 -0.81 -10.03 -7.43
N MET A 29 -1.64 -11.04 -7.79
CA MET A 29 -3.10 -11.00 -7.62
C MET A 29 -3.59 -11.67 -6.35
N ARG A 30 -2.71 -12.37 -5.62
CA ARG A 30 -3.06 -12.91 -4.30
C ARG A 30 -3.09 -11.74 -3.32
N GLY A 31 -4.15 -11.66 -2.54
CA GLY A 31 -4.17 -10.91 -1.30
C GLY A 31 -3.05 -11.32 -0.36
N GLU A 32 -3.00 -10.70 0.80
CA GLU A 32 -1.82 -10.77 1.65
C GLU A 32 -1.74 -12.06 2.47
N ALA A 33 -0.54 -12.41 2.92
CA ALA A 33 -0.30 -13.63 3.70
C ALA A 33 -0.91 -13.57 5.11
N THR A 34 -1.18 -12.38 5.64
CA THR A 34 -1.76 -12.17 6.97
C THR A 34 -2.74 -11.00 6.97
N SER A 35 -3.65 -10.98 7.95
CA SER A 35 -4.58 -9.87 8.18
C SER A 35 -3.87 -8.52 8.35
N THR A 36 -2.74 -8.50 9.06
CA THR A 36 -1.96 -7.28 9.30
C THR A 36 -1.30 -6.79 8.01
N ALA A 37 -0.71 -7.69 7.24
CA ALA A 37 -0.14 -7.33 5.94
C ALA A 37 -1.22 -6.78 4.98
N ALA A 38 -2.44 -7.35 4.99
CA ALA A 38 -3.57 -6.84 4.20
C ALA A 38 -3.92 -5.39 4.55
N ALA A 39 -3.99 -5.07 5.84
CA ALA A 39 -4.28 -3.73 6.33
C ALA A 39 -3.17 -2.72 5.99
N GLU A 40 -1.90 -3.12 6.13
CA GLU A 40 -0.75 -2.29 5.78
C GLU A 40 -0.68 -2.03 4.26
N ALA A 41 -0.85 -3.07 3.45
CA ALA A 41 -0.88 -2.96 1.99
C ALA A 41 -2.02 -2.06 1.52
N TYR A 42 -3.19 -2.13 2.16
CA TYR A 42 -4.30 -1.21 1.91
C TYR A 42 -3.90 0.25 2.15
N LEU A 43 -3.33 0.57 3.32
CA LEU A 43 -2.94 1.95 3.66
C LEU A 43 -1.95 2.54 2.64
N ARG A 44 -0.90 1.78 2.30
CA ARG A 44 0.10 2.23 1.33
C ARG A 44 -0.50 2.39 -0.06
N ALA A 45 -1.37 1.46 -0.49
CA ALA A 45 -2.02 1.55 -1.78
C ALA A 45 -2.95 2.77 -1.88
N VAL A 46 -3.67 3.12 -0.81
CA VAL A 46 -4.52 4.32 -0.77
C VAL A 46 -3.68 5.60 -0.82
N PHE A 47 -2.62 5.70 -0.01
CA PHE A 47 -1.99 6.98 0.28
C PHE A 47 -0.64 7.22 -0.41
N GLU A 48 0.21 6.20 -0.52
CA GLU A 48 1.58 6.34 -1.05
C GLU A 48 1.64 6.18 -2.58
N SER A 49 0.65 5.55 -3.20
CA SER A 49 0.67 5.35 -4.65
C SER A 49 0.18 6.58 -5.42
N GLY A 50 1.10 7.21 -6.17
CA GLY A 50 0.84 8.42 -6.97
C GLY A 50 -0.18 8.22 -8.08
N GLU A 51 -0.28 7.02 -8.64
CA GLU A 51 -1.33 6.62 -9.59
C GLU A 51 -1.65 5.14 -9.40
N GLY A 52 -2.83 4.84 -8.85
CA GLY A 52 -3.50 3.55 -9.00
C GLY A 52 -2.64 2.29 -8.85
N THR A 53 -1.84 2.16 -7.78
CA THR A 53 -1.52 0.77 -7.36
C THR A 53 -2.84 0.06 -7.11
N GLU A 54 -2.92 -1.21 -7.49
CA GLU A 54 -4.16 -1.99 -7.55
C GLU A 54 -4.79 -2.18 -6.16
N ILE A 55 -5.33 -1.11 -5.56
CA ILE A 55 -6.10 -1.13 -4.31
C ILE A 55 -7.24 -2.15 -4.41
N SER A 56 -7.73 -2.37 -5.64
CA SER A 56 -8.62 -3.47 -6.02
C SER A 56 -8.20 -4.84 -5.45
N ARG A 57 -6.91 -5.18 -5.42
CA ARG A 57 -6.41 -6.46 -4.90
C ARG A 57 -6.44 -6.54 -3.37
N CYS A 58 -6.36 -5.39 -2.70
CA CYS A 58 -6.40 -5.27 -1.25
C CYS A 58 -7.83 -5.39 -0.70
N LEU A 59 -8.84 -5.31 -1.56
CA LEU A 59 -10.25 -5.24 -1.19
C LEU A 59 -10.94 -6.60 -1.34
N CYS A 60 -11.80 -6.92 -0.38
CA CYS A 60 -12.68 -8.09 -0.48
C CYS A 60 -13.55 -8.03 -1.74
N GLY A 61 -13.85 -9.18 -2.32
CA GLY A 61 -14.61 -9.29 -3.57
C GLY A 61 -16.11 -9.02 -3.43
N GLU A 62 -16.67 -9.26 -2.25
CA GLU A 62 -18.01 -8.80 -1.89
C GLU A 62 -18.04 -7.26 -1.95
N ASP A 63 -19.14 -6.64 -2.41
CA ASP A 63 -19.30 -5.19 -2.78
C ASP A 63 -18.01 -4.47 -3.20
N HIS A 64 -17.22 -5.11 -4.06
CA HIS A 64 -15.88 -4.64 -4.43
C HIS A 64 -15.91 -3.20 -4.95
N ASP A 65 -16.85 -2.87 -5.84
CA ASP A 65 -17.02 -1.53 -6.40
C ASP A 65 -17.33 -0.46 -5.34
N ALA A 66 -18.09 -0.80 -4.30
CA ALA A 66 -18.39 0.13 -3.20
C ALA A 66 -17.12 0.42 -2.40
N ARG A 67 -16.40 -0.63 -2.01
CA ARG A 67 -15.12 -0.55 -1.28
C ARG A 67 -14.05 0.19 -2.07
N PHE A 68 -14.00 -0.03 -3.37
CA PHE A 68 -13.08 0.66 -4.28
C PHE A 68 -13.39 2.15 -4.34
N ARG A 69 -14.68 2.52 -4.43
CA ARG A 69 -15.10 3.93 -4.37
C ARG A 69 -14.75 4.58 -3.04
N GLU A 70 -14.98 3.90 -1.91
CA GLU A 70 -14.60 4.40 -0.58
C GLU A 70 -13.10 4.67 -0.46
N ALA A 71 -12.26 3.73 -0.92
CA ALA A 71 -10.81 3.89 -0.92
C ALA A 71 -10.35 5.06 -1.81
N ARG A 72 -10.97 5.22 -2.99
CA ARG A 72 -10.72 6.37 -3.88
C ARG A 72 -11.17 7.69 -3.26
N GLU A 73 -12.26 7.69 -2.52
CA GLU A 73 -12.78 8.90 -1.86
C GLU A 73 -11.84 9.35 -0.74
N LEU A 74 -11.28 8.44 0.05
CA LEU A 74 -10.23 8.76 1.03
C LEU A 74 -9.03 9.42 0.37
N ARG A 75 -8.57 8.90 -0.78
CA ARG A 75 -7.45 9.51 -1.51
C ARG A 75 -7.80 10.90 -2.06
N ARG A 76 -9.01 11.10 -2.58
CA ARG A 76 -9.48 12.39 -3.09
C ARG A 76 -9.51 13.48 -2.02
N GLN A 77 -9.93 13.14 -0.80
CA GLN A 77 -9.97 14.10 0.31
C GLN A 77 -8.60 14.74 0.61
N ILE A 78 -7.51 14.03 0.31
CA ILE A 78 -6.16 14.49 0.59
C ILE A 78 -5.43 15.06 -0.63
N GLU A 79 -5.97 14.91 -1.85
CA GLU A 79 -5.37 15.44 -3.09
C GLU A 79 -5.01 16.93 -3.00
N PRO A 80 -5.85 17.82 -2.44
CA PRO A 80 -5.51 19.24 -2.31
C PRO A 80 -4.32 19.53 -1.38
N TYR A 81 -4.03 18.60 -0.45
CA TYR A 81 -3.02 18.76 0.60
C TYR A 81 -1.73 17.96 0.32
N ALA A 82 -1.79 16.98 -0.58
CA ALA A 82 -0.72 16.05 -0.91
C ALA A 82 -0.22 16.26 -2.35
N SER A 83 0.22 17.48 -2.66
CA SER A 83 0.69 17.83 -4.01
C SER A 83 1.93 17.06 -4.45
N PHE A 84 2.76 16.57 -3.51
CA PHE A 84 3.96 15.79 -3.82
C PHE A 84 3.91 14.35 -3.31
N GLY A 85 3.31 14.13 -2.13
CA GLY A 85 3.21 12.79 -1.58
C GLY A 85 2.60 12.75 -0.19
N VAL A 86 2.35 11.52 0.26
CA VAL A 86 1.85 11.19 1.59
C VAL A 86 2.75 10.09 2.11
N ASP A 87 3.34 10.30 3.28
CA ASP A 87 4.01 9.23 4.01
C ASP A 87 3.04 8.65 5.02
N VAL A 88 2.91 7.32 5.04
CA VAL A 88 2.12 6.62 6.04
C VAL A 88 3.06 6.01 7.08
N ASP A 89 2.86 6.35 8.35
CA ASP A 89 3.47 5.64 9.46
C ASP A 89 2.38 4.93 10.27
N ALA A 90 2.52 3.63 10.47
CA ALA A 90 1.55 2.82 11.17
C ALA A 90 2.23 1.91 12.19
N THR A 91 1.85 2.06 13.45
CA THR A 91 2.45 1.37 14.60
C THR A 91 1.40 0.66 15.44
N ASN A 92 1.83 -0.10 16.46
CA ASN A 92 0.96 -0.80 17.39
C ASN A 92 -0.05 -1.76 16.73
N TRP A 93 0.37 -2.40 15.63
CA TRP A 93 -0.41 -3.41 14.93
C TRP A 93 -0.82 -4.55 15.86
N ARG A 94 -2.13 -4.81 15.94
CA ARG A 94 -2.67 -5.93 16.73
C ARG A 94 -3.97 -6.44 16.15
N ARG A 95 -4.17 -7.76 16.22
CA ARG A 95 -5.48 -8.36 15.95
C ARG A 95 -6.42 -8.09 17.13
N ILE A 96 -7.67 -7.77 16.82
CA ILE A 96 -8.75 -7.57 17.79
C ILE A 96 -9.79 -8.67 17.56
N GLY A 97 -10.08 -9.44 18.60
CA GLY A 97 -11.04 -10.54 18.51
C GLY A 97 -10.57 -11.68 17.60
N THR A 98 -11.53 -12.49 17.14
CA THR A 98 -11.29 -13.72 16.36
C THR A 98 -11.58 -13.57 14.86
N GLU A 99 -12.22 -12.47 14.43
CA GLU A 99 -12.74 -12.29 13.07
C GLU A 99 -11.77 -11.60 12.11
N GLY A 100 -10.46 -11.62 12.39
CA GLY A 100 -9.47 -11.01 11.51
C GLY A 100 -9.46 -9.48 11.52
N THR A 101 -10.18 -8.82 12.43
CA THR A 101 -10.05 -7.37 12.60
C THR A 101 -8.66 -7.01 13.12
N VAL A 102 -8.04 -6.01 12.50
CA VAL A 102 -6.72 -5.49 12.87
C VAL A 102 -6.87 -4.04 13.27
N ALA A 103 -6.18 -3.61 14.34
CA ALA A 103 -6.04 -2.21 14.68
C ALA A 103 -4.58 -1.76 14.60
N ALA A 104 -4.39 -0.50 14.24
CA ALA A 104 -3.10 0.17 14.25
C ALA A 104 -3.28 1.64 14.61
N THR A 105 -2.27 2.26 15.20
CA THR A 105 -2.17 3.71 15.28
C THR A 105 -1.57 4.21 13.98
N VAL A 106 -2.33 4.99 13.23
CA VAL A 106 -1.93 5.51 11.91
C VAL A 106 -1.62 6.99 12.05
N ASN A 107 -0.48 7.41 11.50
CA ASN A 107 -0.10 8.79 11.27
C ASN A 107 0.07 9.01 9.76
N LEU A 108 -0.40 10.15 9.28
CA LEU A 108 -0.28 10.57 7.88
C LEU A 108 0.48 11.88 7.84
N ARG A 109 1.58 11.90 7.07
CA ARG A 109 2.36 13.12 6.82
C ARG A 109 2.22 13.51 5.35
N PHE A 110 1.69 14.69 5.12
CA PHE A 110 1.47 15.26 3.78
C PHE A 110 2.64 16.17 3.42
N THR A 111 3.18 15.98 2.23
CA THR A 111 4.24 16.84 1.68
C THR A 111 3.66 17.75 0.62
N GLN A 112 3.84 19.06 0.81
CA GLN A 112 3.45 20.10 -0.12
C GLN A 112 4.69 20.88 -0.58
N ILE A 113 4.74 21.19 -1.87
CA ILE A 113 5.77 22.05 -2.45
C ILE A 113 5.08 23.31 -2.98
N ASP A 114 5.51 24.46 -2.50
CA ASP A 114 5.06 25.74 -3.03
C ASP A 114 5.59 25.90 -4.47
N PRO A 115 4.71 26.03 -5.48
CA PRO A 115 5.15 26.05 -6.88
C PRO A 115 5.86 27.34 -7.29
N GLY A 116 5.74 28.43 -6.52
CA GLY A 116 6.36 29.72 -6.81
C GLY A 116 7.76 29.89 -6.18
N THR A 117 7.99 29.24 -5.04
CA THR A 117 9.23 29.37 -4.24
C THR A 117 10.04 28.08 -4.14
N GLY A 118 9.42 26.92 -4.41
CA GLY A 118 10.03 25.60 -4.23
C GLY A 118 10.11 25.18 -2.76
N ASN A 119 9.54 25.94 -1.83
CA ASN A 119 9.57 25.62 -0.41
C ASN A 119 8.77 24.36 -0.11
N VAL A 120 9.35 23.44 0.68
CA VAL A 120 8.70 22.21 1.11
C VAL A 120 8.08 22.42 2.49
N THR A 121 6.79 22.13 2.61
CA THR A 121 6.08 22.12 3.89
C THR A 121 5.54 20.73 4.17
N PHE A 122 5.60 20.35 5.45
CA PHE A 122 5.04 19.09 5.93
C PHE A 122 3.86 19.40 6.83
N THR A 123 2.74 18.71 6.60
CA THR A 123 1.58 18.74 7.48
C THR A 123 1.40 17.35 8.06
N GLU A 124 1.30 17.23 9.37
CA GLU A 124 1.04 15.97 10.05
C GLU A 124 -0.12 16.11 11.03
N GLY A 125 -0.88 15.04 11.15
CA GLY A 125 -2.05 14.93 12.02
C GLY A 125 -1.74 14.44 13.42
N THR A 126 -2.81 14.22 14.20
CA THR A 126 -2.69 13.43 15.42
C THR A 126 -2.73 11.94 15.08
N PRO A 127 -1.73 11.13 15.48
CA PRO A 127 -1.77 9.69 15.28
C PRO A 127 -3.01 9.09 15.94
N THR A 128 -3.84 8.40 15.17
CA THR A 128 -5.14 7.92 15.66
C THR A 128 -5.32 6.45 15.32
N GLN A 129 -6.10 5.74 16.15
CA GLN A 129 -6.37 4.32 15.91
C GLN A 129 -7.33 4.14 14.74
N TRP A 130 -6.93 3.29 13.80
CA TRP A 130 -7.78 2.75 12.73
C TRP A 130 -8.09 1.29 13.03
N ARG A 131 -9.22 0.81 12.52
CA ARG A 131 -9.55 -0.62 12.49
C ARG A 131 -9.83 -1.08 11.07
N PHE A 132 -9.29 -2.22 10.73
CA PHE A 132 -9.39 -2.87 9.43
C PHE A 132 -10.05 -4.22 9.65
N HIS A 133 -11.26 -4.37 9.13
CA HIS A 133 -11.94 -5.66 9.12
C HIS A 133 -11.42 -6.45 7.93
N THR A 134 -10.68 -7.52 8.19
CA THR A 134 -10.05 -8.33 7.14
C THR A 134 -10.61 -9.74 7.13
N ARG A 135 -10.66 -10.33 5.94
CA ARG A 135 -11.13 -11.70 5.72
C ARG A 135 -10.15 -12.41 4.81
N GLU A 136 -9.90 -13.68 5.09
CA GLU A 136 -9.21 -14.57 4.15
C GLU A 136 -10.20 -15.02 3.08
N GLU A 137 -9.97 -14.61 1.83
CA GLU A 137 -10.75 -15.08 0.68
C GLU A 137 -10.07 -16.29 0.04
N GLN A 138 -10.85 -17.27 -0.41
CA GLN A 138 -10.35 -18.41 -1.17
C GLN A 138 -10.55 -18.16 -2.68
N GLY A 139 -9.63 -18.65 -3.51
CA GLY A 139 -9.74 -18.58 -4.98
C GLY A 139 -8.56 -17.89 -5.67
N LEU A 140 -8.75 -17.52 -6.94
CA LEU A 140 -7.70 -16.95 -7.80
C LEU A 140 -7.12 -15.63 -7.28
N THR A 141 -7.95 -14.82 -6.62
CA THR A 141 -7.55 -13.56 -5.97
C THR A 141 -7.35 -13.73 -4.46
N GLY A 142 -7.31 -14.96 -3.94
CA GLY A 142 -7.41 -15.27 -2.51
C GLY A 142 -6.30 -14.70 -1.62
N GLY A 143 -6.37 -14.96 -0.32
CA GLY A 143 -5.52 -14.37 0.72
C GLY A 143 -6.29 -13.38 1.60
N TRP A 144 -5.59 -12.76 2.55
CA TRP A 144 -6.20 -11.76 3.43
C TRP A 144 -6.43 -10.44 2.71
N LYS A 145 -7.64 -9.89 2.88
CA LYS A 145 -8.06 -8.63 2.26
C LYS A 145 -8.89 -7.79 3.21
N VAL A 146 -8.97 -6.49 2.94
CA VAL A 146 -9.75 -5.52 3.70
C VAL A 146 -11.18 -5.47 3.18
N CYS A 147 -12.13 -5.79 4.04
CA CYS A 147 -13.56 -5.76 3.75
C CYS A 147 -14.23 -4.49 4.25
N ARG A 148 -13.68 -3.84 5.27
CA ARG A 148 -14.22 -2.59 5.81
C ARG A 148 -13.14 -1.91 6.63
N ILE A 149 -13.18 -0.59 6.67
CA ILE A 149 -12.36 0.21 7.56
C ILE A 149 -13.24 1.01 8.51
N GLU A 150 -12.76 1.17 9.74
CA GLU A 150 -13.25 2.16 10.69
C GLU A 150 -12.09 3.11 10.95
N ALA A 151 -12.13 4.23 10.26
CA ALA A 151 -11.14 5.30 10.35
C ALA A 151 -11.81 6.56 10.89
N PRO A 152 -11.11 7.38 11.69
CA PRO A 152 -11.57 8.72 12.00
C PRO A 152 -11.67 9.56 10.72
N PRO A 153 -12.51 10.61 10.69
CA PRO A 153 -12.54 11.53 9.56
C PRO A 153 -11.16 12.13 9.31
N LEU A 154 -10.74 12.22 8.05
CA LEU A 154 -9.44 12.80 7.70
C LEU A 154 -9.39 14.29 8.07
N CYS A 155 -10.49 14.97 7.74
CA CYS A 155 -10.77 16.34 8.16
C CYS A 155 -10.88 16.47 9.68
N GLY A 156 -10.17 17.44 10.27
CA GLY A 156 -10.15 17.68 11.71
C GLY A 156 -9.21 16.77 12.49
N THR A 157 -8.91 15.56 12.00
CA THR A 157 -7.94 14.63 12.64
C THR A 157 -6.53 14.79 12.08
N TYR A 158 -6.41 14.81 10.74
CA TYR A 158 -5.12 14.91 10.05
C TYR A 158 -4.98 16.18 9.22
N LEU A 159 -6.08 16.68 8.69
CA LEU A 159 -6.11 17.85 7.82
C LEU A 159 -6.79 19.02 8.51
N ARG A 160 -6.34 20.22 8.15
CA ARG A 160 -7.06 21.47 8.44
C ARG A 160 -7.97 21.80 7.27
N CYS A 161 -9.25 21.64 7.53
CA CYS A 161 -10.43 22.00 6.77
C CYS A 161 -11.43 22.56 7.81
#